data_AF-A0A7J8L9Q3-F1
#
_entry.id   AF-A0A7J8L9Q3-F1
#
_cell.length_a   1.000
_cell.length_b   1.000
_cell.length_c   1.000
_cell.angle_alpha   90.00
_cell.angle_beta   90.00
_cell.angle_gamma   90.00
#
_symmetry.space_group_name_H-M   'P 1'
#
loop_
_entity.id
_entity.type
_entity.pdbx_description
1 polymer ?
#
loop_
_entity_poly.entity_id
_entity_poly.type
_entity_poly.pdbx_seq_one_letter_code
_entity_poly.pdbx_strand_id
1 'polypeptide(L)'
;MNGPSFNAGRSICLPGWLNVVNENSNSLFLKIGPGDFLVQHAIALGLHTTILILVNGILDTCSSKLMPDKKDFGYSFPCDGRGEVVLAIFR
;
A
#
# COMPACT_ATOMS: atom_id res chain seq x y z
N MET A 1 -34.36 3.50 1.72
CA MET A 1 -33.69 3.74 3.03
C MET A 1 -34.46 3.12 4.20
N ASN A 2 -34.88 1.85 4.10
CA ASN A 2 -35.66 1.15 5.15
C ASN A 2 -35.14 -0.29 5.36
N GLY A 3 -33.83 -0.51 5.20
CA GLY A 3 -33.24 -1.82 5.46
C GLY A 3 -33.11 -2.08 6.97
N PRO A 4 -33.13 -3.35 7.42
CA PRO A 4 -33.00 -3.69 8.83
C PRO A 4 -31.72 -3.12 9.48
N SER A 5 -30.60 -3.13 8.76
CA SER A 5 -29.33 -2.50 9.20
C SER A 5 -29.43 -0.98 9.37
N PHE A 6 -30.12 -0.29 8.45
CA PHE A 6 -30.31 1.16 8.53
C PHE A 6 -31.19 1.55 9.73
N ASN A 7 -32.26 0.78 10.01
CA ASN A 7 -33.13 1.03 11.16
C ASN A 7 -32.47 0.70 12.50
N ALA A 8 -31.61 -0.33 12.56
CA ALA A 8 -30.85 -0.67 13.77
C ALA A 8 -29.80 0.39 14.15
N GLY A 9 -29.16 1.01 13.16
CA GLY A 9 -28.14 2.04 13.41
C GLY A 9 -28.70 3.42 13.80
N ARG A 10 -29.96 3.73 13.43
CA ARG A 10 -30.58 5.06 13.55
C ARG A 10 -30.64 5.64 14.97
N SER A 11 -30.70 4.81 16.00
CA SER A 11 -30.84 5.28 17.39
C SER A 11 -29.53 5.32 18.16
N ILE A 12 -28.47 4.67 17.66
CA ILE A 12 -27.26 4.42 18.44
C ILE A 12 -26.04 5.15 17.87
N CYS A 13 -25.69 4.86 16.61
CA CYS A 13 -24.46 5.37 16.01
C CYS A 13 -24.73 6.45 14.95
N LEU A 14 -25.83 6.32 14.22
CA LEU A 14 -26.13 7.17 13.07
C LEU A 14 -26.33 8.66 13.41
N PRO A 15 -27.02 9.05 14.51
CA PRO A 15 -27.27 10.47 14.81
C PRO A 15 -26.00 11.23 15.15
N GLY A 16 -25.14 10.67 16.03
CA GLY A 16 -23.87 11.27 16.39
C GLY A 16 -22.88 11.29 15.23
N TRP A 17 -22.82 10.20 14.46
CA TRP A 17 -21.99 10.11 13.27
C TRP A 17 -22.38 11.16 12.21
N LEU A 18 -23.67 11.27 11.88
CA LEU A 18 -24.15 12.25 10.91
C LEU A 18 -23.91 13.68 11.38
N ASN A 19 -24.01 13.96 12.68
CA ASN A 19 -23.69 15.28 13.21
C ASN A 19 -22.22 15.65 12.94
N VAL A 20 -21.30 14.75 13.29
CA VAL A 20 -19.85 15.00 13.13
C VAL A 20 -19.42 15.07 11.66
N VAL A 21 -20.07 14.31 10.76
CA VAL A 21 -19.81 14.36 9.31
C VAL A 21 -20.30 15.68 8.68
N ASN A 22 -21.39 16.26 9.18
CA ASN A 22 -21.94 17.51 8.67
C ASN A 22 -21.30 18.77 9.29
N GLU A 23 -20.45 18.60 10.31
CA GLU A 23 -19.70 19.69 10.93
C GLU A 23 -18.48 20.09 10.08
N ASN A 24 -18.50 21.29 9.49
CA ASN A 24 -17.43 21.82 8.65
C ASN A 24 -16.17 22.28 9.45
N SER A 25 -16.20 22.18 10.78
CA SER A 25 -15.06 22.46 11.67
C SER A 25 -14.12 21.27 11.85
N ASN A 26 -14.57 20.06 11.45
CA ASN A 26 -13.82 18.83 11.64
C ASN A 26 -13.12 18.42 10.34
N SER A 27 -11.95 17.79 10.44
CA SER A 27 -11.21 17.26 9.29
C SER A 27 -11.66 15.86 8.85
N LEU A 28 -12.79 15.36 9.39
CA LEU A 28 -13.22 13.96 9.24
C LEU A 28 -13.59 13.60 7.80
N PHE A 29 -14.13 14.56 7.05
CA PHE A 29 -14.35 14.47 5.62
C PHE A 29 -14.10 15.84 4.98
N LEU A 30 -12.84 16.12 4.66
CA LEU A 30 -12.51 17.30 3.86
C LEU A 30 -13.17 17.16 2.48
N LYS A 31 -13.63 18.29 1.91
CA LYS A 31 -14.16 18.33 0.55
C LYS A 31 -13.09 17.83 -0.41
N ILE A 32 -13.29 16.62 -0.93
CA ILE A 32 -12.44 15.99 -1.93
C ILE A 32 -12.46 16.86 -3.19
N GLY A 33 -11.31 17.41 -3.55
CA GLY A 33 -11.10 18.11 -4.80
C GLY A 33 -10.62 17.17 -5.91
N PRO A 34 -10.61 17.63 -7.17
CA PRO A 34 -10.01 16.87 -8.28
C PRO A 34 -8.50 16.62 -8.07
N GLY A 35 -7.82 17.40 -7.24
CA GLY A 35 -6.41 17.20 -6.87
C GLY A 35 -6.18 15.98 -5.96
N ASP A 36 -7.08 15.72 -5.01
CA ASP A 36 -6.97 14.58 -4.09
C ASP A 36 -7.09 13.23 -4.83
N PHE A 37 -7.83 13.19 -5.95
CA PHE A 37 -7.92 12.02 -6.81
C PHE A 37 -6.56 11.64 -7.41
N LEU A 38 -5.81 12.62 -7.92
CA LEU A 38 -4.50 12.40 -8.53
C LEU A 38 -3.49 11.93 -7.49
N VAL A 39 -3.48 12.54 -6.31
CA VAL A 39 -2.57 12.15 -5.21
C VAL A 39 -2.90 10.73 -4.73
N GLN A 40 -4.18 10.41 -4.53
CA GLN A 40 -4.60 9.07 -4.14
C GLN A 40 -4.17 8.01 -5.17
N HIS A 41 -4.26 8.33 -6.47
CA HIS A 41 -3.79 7.45 -7.54
C HIS A 41 -2.26 7.30 -7.56
N ALA A 42 -1.52 8.39 -7.34
CA ALA A 42 -0.07 8.34 -7.24
C ALA A 42 0.40 7.45 -6.07
N ILE A 43 -0.26 7.56 -4.92
CA ILE A 43 0.01 6.71 -3.74
C ILE A 43 -0.32 5.25 -4.04
N ALA A 44 -1.48 4.97 -4.65
CA ALA A 44 -1.87 3.62 -5.02
C ALA A 44 -0.88 2.99 -6.02
N LEU A 45 -0.42 3.75 -7.02
CA LEU A 45 0.59 3.31 -7.96
C LEU A 45 1.93 3.03 -7.26
N GLY A 46 2.39 3.93 -6.39
CA GLY A 46 3.62 3.75 -5.61
C GLY A 46 3.56 2.53 -4.69
N LEU A 47 2.42 2.25 -4.08
CA LEU A 47 2.22 1.05 -3.28
C LEU A 47 2.27 -0.21 -4.15
N HIS A 48 1.60 -0.18 -5.31
CA HIS A 48 1.61 -1.29 -6.25
C HIS A 48 3.01 -1.59 -6.77
N THR A 49 3.80 -0.57 -7.15
CA THR A 49 5.18 -0.77 -7.60
C THR A 49 6.09 -1.29 -6.49
N THR A 50 5.95 -0.79 -5.25
CA THR A 50 6.73 -1.28 -4.10
C THR A 50 6.46 -2.77 -3.84
N ILE A 51 5.19 -3.17 -3.91
CA ILE A 51 4.79 -4.58 -3.74
C ILE A 51 5.36 -5.42 -4.90
N LEU A 52 5.26 -4.96 -6.15
CA LEU A 52 5.81 -5.67 -7.30
C LEU A 52 7.33 -5.85 -7.21
N ILE A 53 8.07 -4.84 -6.74
CA ILE A 53 9.53 -4.92 -6.54
C ILE A 53 9.86 -5.96 -5.46
N LEU A 54 9.14 -5.93 -4.33
CA LEU A 54 9.35 -6.89 -3.24
C LEU A 54 9.03 -8.33 -3.68
N VAL A 55 7.89 -8.51 -4.36
CA VAL A 55 7.44 -9.81 -4.86
C VAL A 55 8.42 -10.33 -5.92
N ASN A 56 8.86 -9.50 -6.87
CA ASN A 56 9.88 -9.90 -7.84
C ASN A 56 11.19 -10.26 -7.15
N GLY A 57 11.67 -9.48 -6.19
CA GLY A 57 12.90 -9.81 -5.44
C GLY A 57 12.83 -11.17 -4.74
N ILE A 58 11.68 -11.50 -4.15
CA ILE A 58 11.45 -12.81 -3.52
C ILE A 58 11.41 -13.93 -4.58
N LEU A 59 10.68 -13.74 -5.68
CA LEU A 59 10.59 -14.74 -6.76
C LEU A 59 11.94 -14.98 -7.44
N ASP A 60 12.72 -13.91 -7.66
CA ASP A 60 14.06 -14.00 -8.24
C ASP A 60 15.04 -14.71 -7.31
N THR A 61 14.93 -14.56 -5.99
CA THR A 61 15.71 -15.36 -5.02
C THR A 61 15.35 -16.84 -5.01
N CYS A 62 14.11 -17.21 -5.34
CA CYS A 62 13.67 -18.59 -5.25
C CYS A 62 13.79 -19.39 -6.56
N SER A 63 13.65 -18.77 -7.74
CA SER A 63 13.79 -19.47 -9.03
C SER A 63 13.78 -18.50 -10.21
N SER A 64 14.89 -17.80 -10.48
CA SER A 64 15.06 -17.12 -11.76
C SER A 64 15.61 -18.11 -12.81
N LYS A 65 15.05 -18.10 -14.02
CA LYS A 65 15.49 -18.96 -15.16
C LYS A 65 16.92 -18.67 -15.62
N LEU A 66 17.52 -17.57 -15.14
CA LEU A 66 18.83 -17.07 -15.52
C LEU A 66 19.96 -17.53 -14.56
N MET A 67 19.65 -17.86 -13.30
CA MET A 67 20.60 -18.40 -12.30
C MET A 67 19.87 -19.44 -11.42
N PRO A 68 19.79 -20.72 -11.84
CA PRO A 68 19.09 -21.78 -11.11
C PRO A 68 19.76 -22.20 -9.79
N ASP A 69 20.94 -21.67 -9.49
CA ASP A 69 21.77 -21.94 -8.32
C ASP A 69 21.73 -20.83 -7.23
N LYS A 70 20.84 -19.83 -7.35
CA LYS A 70 20.72 -18.71 -6.38
C LYS A 70 20.24 -19.09 -4.96
N LYS A 71 20.02 -20.36 -4.68
CA LYS A 71 19.74 -20.87 -3.32
C LYS A 71 21.01 -21.17 -2.51
N ASP A 72 22.12 -21.46 -3.18
CA ASP A 72 23.43 -21.74 -2.56
C ASP A 72 24.25 -20.45 -2.38
N PHE A 73 23.73 -19.39 -2.96
CA PHE A 73 24.26 -18.05 -2.99
C PHE A 73 23.40 -17.21 -2.05
N GLY A 74 23.84 -17.09 -0.80
CA GLY A 74 23.12 -16.38 0.26
C GLY A 74 22.62 -14.99 -0.16
N TYR A 75 21.71 -14.42 0.64
CA TYR A 75 20.92 -13.20 0.41
C TYR A 75 21.67 -11.95 -0.12
N SER A 76 23.00 -11.95 -0.14
CA SER A 76 23.83 -10.99 -0.88
C SER A 76 24.78 -11.69 -1.82
N PHE A 77 24.53 -11.54 -3.12
CA PHE A 77 25.53 -11.70 -4.16
C PHE A 77 25.97 -10.32 -4.63
N PRO A 78 27.13 -9.82 -4.17
CA PRO A 78 27.79 -8.75 -4.88
C PRO A 78 28.36 -9.43 -6.13
N CYS A 79 27.93 -9.03 -7.32
CA CYS A 79 28.85 -9.23 -8.43
C CYS A 79 30.13 -8.49 -8.02
N ASP A 80 31.22 -9.24 -7.88
CA ASP A 80 32.55 -8.82 -7.44
C ASP A 80 32.76 -8.55 -5.93
N GLY A 81 33.74 -9.28 -5.39
CA GLY A 81 34.09 -9.27 -3.99
C GLY A 81 34.52 -7.90 -3.47
N ARG A 82 33.61 -7.25 -2.73
CA ARG A 82 33.93 -6.53 -1.50
C ARG A 82 32.62 -6.28 -0.76
N GLY A 83 32.57 -6.75 0.48
CA GLY A 83 31.39 -6.63 1.32
C GLY A 83 31.07 -5.16 1.55
N GLU A 84 29.85 -4.77 1.21
CA GLU A 84 29.02 -3.83 1.95
C GLU A 84 27.57 -4.14 1.55
N VAL A 85 26.77 -4.49 2.55
CA VAL A 85 25.36 -4.85 2.40
C VAL A 85 24.57 -3.54 2.41
N VAL A 86 23.55 -3.42 1.55
CA VAL A 86 22.64 -2.27 1.34
C VAL A 86 22.97 -1.47 0.08
N LEU A 87 22.32 -1.84 -1.04
CA LEU A 87 21.72 -0.94 -2.06
C LEU A 87 21.60 -1.68 -3.41
N ALA A 88 20.56 -2.50 -3.57
CA ALA A 88 20.17 -3.05 -4.87
C ALA A 88 18.65 -2.88 -5.13
N ILE A 89 18.07 -1.79 -4.62
CA ILE A 89 16.66 -1.42 -4.89
C ILE A 89 16.57 -0.23 -5.88
N PHE A 90 17.70 0.36 -6.29
CA PHE A 90 17.73 1.50 -7.23
C PHE A 90 18.85 1.40 -8.28
N ARG A 91 19.01 0.26 -8.94
CA ARG A 91 19.72 0.18 -10.22
C ARG A 91 18.91 -0.57 -11.24
#